data_AF-A0A7L2SPB8-F1
#
_entry.id   AF-A0A7L2SPB8-F1
#
_cell.length_a   1.000
_cell.length_b   1.000
_cell.length_c   1.000
_cell.angle_alpha   90.00
_cell.angle_beta   90.00
_cell.angle_gamma   90.00
#
_symmetry.space_group_name_H-M   'P 1'
#
loop_
_entity.id
_entity.type
_entity.pdbx_description
1 polymer ?
#
loop_
_entity_poly.entity_id
_entity_poly.type
_entity_poly.pdbx_seq_one_letter_code
_entity_poly.pdbx_strand_id
1 'polypeptide(L)'
;VWNESWFIRPDLGRSYNGWQVLDATPQEQSRGIFQCGPASVLAIKEGDVDLDYDTLFVYSEVNADCNRWIVYNDGTKKRVYCDTEIIGRSISTKAVGSNGRVDVTANYKYPEGK
;
A
#
# COMPACT_ATOMS: atom_id res chain seq x y z
N VAL A 1 0.26 -1.96 -10.28
CA VAL A 1 0.85 -0.63 -10.55
C VAL A 1 -0.30 0.34 -10.45
N TRP A 2 -0.17 1.41 -9.67
CA TRP A 2 -1.23 2.38 -9.44
C TRP A 2 -0.80 3.80 -9.88
N ASN A 3 -1.66 4.78 -9.70
CA ASN A 3 -1.39 6.19 -9.93
C ASN A 3 -1.37 6.98 -8.61
N GLU A 4 -0.60 8.07 -8.58
CA GLU A 4 -0.69 9.09 -7.54
C GLU A 4 -1.23 10.38 -8.14
N SER A 5 -2.17 11.03 -7.45
CA SER A 5 -2.70 12.35 -7.81
C SER A 5 -2.53 13.33 -6.66
N TRP A 6 -2.22 14.59 -6.97
CA TRP A 6 -1.93 15.61 -5.96
C TRP A 6 -3.12 16.51 -5.71
N PHE A 7 -3.68 16.47 -4.50
CA PHE A 7 -4.75 17.38 -4.08
C PHE A 7 -4.89 17.44 -2.54
N ILE A 8 -5.76 18.32 -2.05
CA ILE A 8 -6.07 18.47 -0.64
C ILE A 8 -7.15 17.48 -0.18
N ARG A 9 -7.10 17.05 1.07
CA ARG A 9 -8.07 16.16 1.74
C ARG A 9 -8.81 16.89 2.85
N PRO A 10 -9.75 17.82 2.53
CA PRO A 10 -10.50 18.55 3.54
C PRO A 10 -11.33 17.64 4.44
N ASP A 11 -11.65 16.44 3.97
CA ASP A 11 -12.34 15.37 4.68
C ASP A 11 -11.47 14.68 5.76
N LEU A 12 -10.15 14.64 5.59
CA LEU A 12 -9.22 14.01 6.55
C LEU A 12 -8.42 15.04 7.38
N GLY A 13 -8.34 16.28 6.92
CA GLY A 13 -7.55 17.34 7.54
C GLY A 13 -6.22 17.62 6.82
N ARG A 14 -5.60 18.75 7.17
CA ARG A 14 -4.48 19.33 6.42
C ARG A 14 -3.24 18.44 6.35
N SER A 15 -3.02 17.58 7.34
CA SER A 15 -1.88 16.67 7.38
C SER A 15 -1.90 15.68 6.21
N TYR A 16 -3.07 15.25 5.75
CA TYR A 16 -3.23 14.21 4.73
C TYR A 16 -3.31 14.73 3.29
N ASN A 17 -3.08 16.04 3.09
CA ASN A 17 -2.94 16.65 1.77
C ASN A 17 -1.73 16.10 1.01
N GLY A 18 -1.71 16.28 -0.30
CA GLY A 18 -0.57 15.92 -1.16
C GLY A 18 -0.89 14.72 -2.04
N TRP A 19 0.03 13.77 -2.16
CA TRP A 19 -0.13 12.59 -3.00
C TRP A 19 -1.19 11.63 -2.46
N GLN A 20 -2.10 11.24 -3.34
CA GLN A 20 -3.19 10.30 -3.07
C GLN A 20 -3.10 9.14 -4.06
N VAL A 21 -3.12 7.91 -3.55
CA VAL A 21 -3.15 6.68 -4.36
C VAL A 21 -4.53 6.51 -4.99
N LEU A 22 -4.54 6.20 -6.28
CA LEU A 22 -5.70 5.80 -7.07
C LEU A 22 -5.30 4.55 -7.86
N ASP A 23 -6.04 3.45 -7.70
CA ASP A 23 -5.80 2.24 -8.48
C ASP A 23 -7.08 1.83 -9.24
N ALA A 24 -6.96 1.83 -10.57
CA ALA A 24 -8.03 1.39 -11.46
C ALA A 24 -7.99 -0.12 -11.76
N THR A 25 -6.96 -0.82 -11.26
CA THR A 25 -6.85 -2.28 -11.39
C THR A 25 -7.95 -2.93 -10.54
N PRO A 26 -8.86 -3.74 -11.13
CA PRO A 26 -9.97 -4.32 -10.38
C PRO A 26 -9.50 -5.50 -9.51
N GLN A 27 -8.96 -5.19 -8.33
CA GLN A 27 -8.42 -6.18 -7.38
C GLN A 27 -9.40 -6.51 -6.25
N GLU A 28 -9.86 -5.48 -5.52
CA GLU A 28 -10.78 -5.59 -4.39
C GLU A 28 -12.05 -4.77 -4.66
N GLN A 29 -13.19 -5.20 -4.12
CA GLN A 29 -14.42 -4.42 -4.23
C GLN A 29 -14.53 -3.43 -3.07
N SER A 30 -14.56 -2.14 -3.40
CA SER A 30 -14.89 -1.08 -2.45
C SER A 30 -16.35 -0.68 -2.61
N ARG A 31 -17.16 -0.90 -1.57
CA ARG A 31 -18.61 -0.63 -1.56
C ARG A 31 -19.36 -1.34 -2.70
N GLY A 32 -18.95 -2.57 -3.01
CA GLY A 32 -19.62 -3.45 -3.98
C GLY A 32 -19.27 -3.19 -5.45
N ILE A 33 -18.32 -2.29 -5.74
CA ILE A 33 -17.80 -2.04 -7.08
C ILE A 33 -16.27 -2.05 -7.08
N PHE A 34 -15.65 -2.33 -8.22
CA PHE A 34 -14.20 -2.31 -8.36
C PHE A 34 -13.71 -0.87 -8.50
N GLN A 35 -13.22 -0.32 -7.40
CA GLN A 35 -12.62 1.01 -7.30
C GLN A 35 -11.65 1.02 -6.11
N CYS A 36 -10.60 1.85 -6.17
CA CYS A 36 -9.64 1.98 -5.08
C CYS A 36 -9.13 3.43 -4.97
N GLY A 37 -9.28 4.00 -3.78
CA GLY A 37 -8.82 5.34 -3.42
C GLY A 37 -9.88 6.44 -3.62
N PRO A 38 -9.53 7.70 -3.32
CA PRO A 38 -8.18 8.17 -3.00
C PRO A 38 -7.71 7.84 -1.58
N ALA A 39 -6.56 7.18 -1.47
CA ALA A 39 -5.89 6.90 -0.18
C ALA A 39 -4.70 7.86 0.01
N SER A 40 -4.62 8.54 1.15
CA SER A 40 -3.49 9.44 1.42
C SER A 40 -2.20 8.65 1.60
N VAL A 41 -1.15 8.99 0.85
CA VAL A 41 0.18 8.35 1.01
C VAL A 41 0.71 8.52 2.44
N LEU A 42 0.39 9.64 3.10
CA LEU A 42 0.74 9.83 4.50
C LEU A 42 -0.04 8.88 5.43
N ALA A 43 -1.36 8.73 5.21
CA ALA A 43 -2.17 7.81 6.02
C ALA A 43 -1.67 6.37 5.88
N ILE A 44 -1.28 5.96 4.67
CA ILE A 44 -0.65 4.67 4.41
C ILE A 44 0.66 4.55 5.21
N LYS A 45 1.52 5.56 5.18
CA LYS A 45 2.79 5.54 5.92
C LYS A 45 2.64 5.43 7.43
N GLU A 46 1.71 6.19 8.01
CA GLU A 46 1.48 6.19 9.45
C GLU A 46 0.64 4.99 9.91
N GLY A 47 0.04 4.24 8.99
CA GLY A 47 -0.83 3.10 9.31
C GLY A 47 -2.22 3.51 9.79
N ASP A 48 -2.69 4.71 9.40
CA ASP A 48 -4.03 5.22 9.71
C ASP A 48 -5.09 4.58 8.80
N VAL A 49 -5.19 3.24 8.85
CA VAL A 49 -5.94 2.41 7.89
C VAL A 49 -7.46 2.57 7.93
N ASP A 50 -7.99 3.16 9.00
CA ASP A 50 -9.42 3.44 9.16
C ASP A 50 -9.88 4.68 8.36
N LEU A 51 -8.95 5.47 7.82
CA LEU A 51 -9.29 6.66 7.03
C LEU A 51 -9.73 6.28 5.62
N ASP A 52 -10.76 6.97 5.14
CA ASP A 52 -11.24 6.84 3.76
C ASP A 52 -10.14 7.29 2.76
N TYR A 53 -10.01 6.70 1.57
CA TYR A 53 -10.73 5.55 1.04
C TYR A 53 -9.75 4.40 0.84
N ASP A 54 -10.17 3.18 1.15
CA ASP A 54 -9.44 1.93 0.86
C ASP A 54 -8.00 1.88 1.42
N THR A 55 -7.70 2.70 2.44
CA THR A 55 -6.36 2.85 3.02
C THR A 55 -5.82 1.51 3.53
N LEU A 56 -6.64 0.68 4.16
CA LEU A 56 -6.25 -0.66 4.61
C LEU A 56 -5.78 -1.57 3.45
N PHE A 57 -6.47 -1.52 2.31
CA PHE A 57 -6.13 -2.33 1.15
C PHE A 57 -4.77 -1.89 0.59
N VAL A 58 -4.60 -0.59 0.35
CA VAL A 58 -3.33 -0.04 -0.16
C VAL A 58 -2.19 -0.22 0.83
N TYR A 59 -2.45 -0.08 2.14
CA TYR A 59 -1.48 -0.37 3.19
C TYR A 59 -0.98 -1.82 3.11
N SER A 60 -1.89 -2.76 2.87
CA SER A 60 -1.56 -4.17 2.75
C SER A 60 -0.72 -4.46 1.50
N GLU A 61 -0.93 -3.75 0.38
CA GLU A 61 -0.11 -3.89 -0.83
C GLU A 61 1.38 -3.57 -0.59
N VAL A 62 1.68 -2.69 0.37
CA VAL A 62 3.05 -2.23 0.67
C VAL A 62 3.62 -2.73 1.99
N ASN A 63 2.80 -3.30 2.88
CA ASN A 63 3.25 -3.66 4.23
C ASN A 63 2.73 -5.00 4.77
N ALA A 64 2.10 -5.84 3.94
CA ALA A 64 1.64 -7.16 4.38
C ALA A 64 2.79 -8.14 4.66
N ASP A 65 2.61 -8.97 5.67
CA ASP A 65 3.49 -10.09 5.96
C ASP A 65 3.23 -11.28 5.04
N CYS A 66 4.30 -11.89 4.53
CA CYS A 66 4.22 -13.12 3.74
C CYS A 66 4.38 -14.36 4.64
N ASN A 67 3.26 -14.97 5.04
CA ASN A 67 3.27 -16.21 5.81
C ASN A 67 3.40 -17.43 4.88
N ARG A 68 4.41 -18.27 5.10
CA ARG A 68 4.60 -19.53 4.38
C ARG A 68 4.07 -20.70 5.19
N TRP A 69 3.26 -21.54 4.54
CA TRP A 69 2.59 -22.68 5.15
C TRP A 69 2.93 -23.97 4.41
N ILE A 70 3.13 -25.05 5.16
CA ILE A 70 3.03 -26.42 4.62
C ILE A 70 1.60 -26.89 4.86
N VAL A 71 0.96 -27.36 3.79
CA VAL A 71 -0.37 -27.98 3.84
C VAL A 71 -0.19 -29.46 3.60
N TYR A 72 -0.57 -30.29 4.57
CA TYR A 72 -0.48 -31.74 4.48
C TYR A 72 -1.73 -32.32 3.81
N ASN A 73 -1.64 -33.57 3.35
CA ASN A 73 -2.74 -34.25 2.65
C ASN A 73 -4.00 -34.44 3.51
N ASP A 74 -3.86 -34.44 4.83
CA ASP A 74 -4.98 -34.50 5.79
C ASP A 74 -5.65 -33.12 6.02
N GLY A 75 -5.19 -32.08 5.31
CA GLY A 75 -5.70 -30.72 5.43
C GLY A 75 -5.08 -29.91 6.57
N THR A 76 -4.22 -30.51 7.40
CA THR A 76 -3.53 -29.77 8.47
C THR A 76 -2.56 -28.76 7.88
N LYS A 77 -2.50 -27.57 8.49
CA LYS A 77 -1.64 -26.46 8.05
C LYS A 77 -0.62 -26.13 9.13
N LYS A 78 0.66 -26.07 8.76
CA LYS A 78 1.74 -25.65 9.64
C LYS A 78 2.43 -24.42 9.07
N ARG A 79 2.41 -23.30 9.81
CA ARG A 79 3.22 -22.12 9.46
C ARG A 79 4.68 -22.45 9.68
N VAL A 80 5.50 -22.25 8.66
CA VAL A 80 6.95 -22.55 8.70
C VAL A 80 7.83 -21.32 8.72
N TYR A 81 7.34 -20.20 8.17
CA TYR A 81 8.10 -18.96 8.10
C TYR A 81 7.15 -17.78 7.92
N CYS A 82 7.57 -16.60 8.37
CA CYS A 82 6.90 -15.33 8.15
C CYS A 82 7.96 -14.33 7.70
N ASP A 83 7.80 -13.80 6.50
CA ASP A 83 8.67 -12.77 5.93
C ASP A 83 7.96 -11.43 6.03
N THR A 84 8.48 -10.53 6.86
CA THR A 84 7.89 -9.22 7.12
C THR A 84 8.42 -8.15 6.16
N GLU A 85 9.44 -8.45 5.34
CA GLU A 85 10.21 -7.44 4.59
C GLU A 85 10.12 -7.63 3.06
N ILE A 86 9.56 -8.76 2.61
CA ILE A 86 9.52 -9.09 1.17
C ILE A 86 8.52 -8.23 0.37
N ILE A 87 7.49 -7.68 1.02
CA ILE A 87 6.41 -6.90 0.38
C ILE A 87 6.72 -5.39 0.42
N GLY A 88 6.28 -4.67 -0.63
CA GLY A 88 6.40 -3.21 -0.70
C GLY A 88 7.82 -2.68 -0.90
N ARG A 89 8.61 -3.36 -1.74
CA ARG A 89 9.99 -3.00 -2.00
C ARG A 89 10.15 -2.14 -3.24
N SER A 90 11.08 -1.18 -3.19
CA SER A 90 11.51 -0.37 -4.34
C SER A 90 10.36 0.28 -5.09
N ILE A 91 9.40 0.85 -4.35
CA ILE A 91 8.29 1.61 -4.92
C ILE A 91 8.90 2.76 -5.72
N SER A 92 8.56 2.82 -7.00
CA SER A 92 9.32 3.62 -7.97
C SER A 92 8.41 4.49 -8.81
N THR A 93 8.87 5.71 -9.09
CA THR A 93 8.27 6.58 -10.09
C THR A 93 9.34 7.15 -11.03
N LYS A 94 8.92 7.69 -12.17
CA LYS A 94 9.81 8.34 -13.13
C LYS A 94 10.27 9.69 -12.58
N ALA A 95 11.56 10.01 -12.74
CA ALA A 95 12.12 11.31 -12.38
C ALA A 95 11.51 12.46 -13.20
N VAL A 96 11.39 13.63 -12.55
CA VAL A 96 11.05 14.88 -13.23
C VAL A 96 12.16 15.24 -14.21
N GLY A 97 11.80 15.53 -15.45
CA GLY A 97 12.75 15.98 -16.48
C GLY A 97 13.72 14.92 -17.04
N SER A 98 13.67 13.66 -16.60
CA SER A 98 14.54 12.59 -17.13
C SER A 98 13.89 11.20 -17.07
N ASN A 99 14.53 10.19 -17.65
CA ASN A 99 14.08 8.78 -17.56
C ASN A 99 14.67 8.05 -16.33
N GLY A 100 15.29 8.78 -15.39
CA GLY A 100 15.81 8.19 -14.16
C GLY A 100 14.69 7.62 -13.28
N ARG A 101 15.04 6.62 -12.45
CA ARG A 101 14.16 6.06 -11.41
C ARG A 101 14.28 6.90 -10.14
N VAL A 102 13.15 7.29 -9.57
CA VAL A 102 13.07 7.83 -8.21
C VAL A 102 12.46 6.76 -7.32
N ASP A 103 13.19 6.39 -6.27
CA ASP A 103 12.68 5.50 -5.23
C ASP A 103 11.86 6.31 -4.23
N VAL A 104 10.59 5.94 -4.06
CA VAL A 104 9.64 6.60 -3.17
C VAL A 104 9.19 5.68 -2.03
N THR A 105 9.89 4.55 -1.80
CA THR A 105 9.51 3.58 -0.75
C THR A 105 9.36 4.23 0.62
N ALA A 106 10.25 5.17 0.97
CA ALA A 106 10.22 5.90 2.24
C ALA A 106 9.01 6.85 2.40
N ASN A 107 8.26 7.11 1.33
CA ASN A 107 7.00 7.86 1.40
C ASN A 107 5.84 6.98 1.84
N TYR A 108 5.92 5.66 1.63
CA TYR A 108 4.85 4.71 1.91
C TYR A 108 5.04 3.93 3.22
N LYS A 109 6.28 3.78 3.68
CA LYS A 109 6.59 3.00 4.88
C LYS A 109 7.90 3.44 5.53
N TYR A 110 8.04 3.10 6.80
CA TYR A 110 9.30 3.24 7.53
C TYR A 110 10.30 2.15 7.11
N PRO A 111 11.62 2.35 7.36
CA PRO A 111 12.61 1.31 7.09
C PRO A 111 12.33 0.03 7.88
N GLU A 112 12.48 -1.12 7.21
CA GLU A 112 12.34 -2.45 7.81
C GLU A 112 13.37 -2.73 8.91
N GLY A 113 13.03 -3.64 9.83
CA GLY A 113 13.94 -4.14 10.86
C GLY A 113 14.26 -3.16 11.99
N LYS A 114 13.38 -2.17 12.25
CA LYS A 114 13.48 -1.25 13.39
C LYS A 114 12.57 -1.63 14.54
#